data_AF-A0A916U3Y7-F1
#
_entry.id   AF-A0A916U3Y7-F1
#
_cell.length_a   1.000
_cell.length_b   1.000
_cell.length_c   1.000
_cell.angle_alpha   90.00
_cell.angle_beta   90.00
_cell.angle_gamma   90.00
#
_symmetry.space_group_name_H-M   'P 1'
#
loop_
_entity.id
_entity.type
_entity.pdbx_description
1 polymer ?
#
loop_
_entity_poly.entity_id
_entity_poly.type
_entity_poly.pdbx_seq_one_letter_code
_entity_poly.pdbx_strand_id
1 'polypeptide(L)'
;MFIQIYNFTLHMLIQTVALRDVKCFAYHGFYAEEQVLGTQFLVSIEVKFRPEGDTENLQHTVNYEVLNTIIQDTMKRTQQLLETVVHDMLEQVKVAFPFLLNIIVGIKKLHPPMPGQIDHSFVQLEYTA
;
A
#
# COMPACT_ATOMS: atom_id res chain seq x y z
N MET A 1 -27.97 14.09 21.69
CA MET A 1 -26.82 14.48 22.54
C MET A 1 -25.70 13.44 22.51
N PHE A 2 -25.94 12.17 22.85
CA PHE A 2 -24.89 11.12 22.81
C PHE A 2 -24.27 10.86 21.42
N ILE A 3 -25.09 10.70 20.37
CA ILE A 3 -24.60 10.49 18.99
C ILE A 3 -23.75 11.68 18.49
N GLN A 4 -24.15 12.88 18.87
CA GLN A 4 -23.48 14.11 18.45
C GLN A 4 -22.13 14.29 19.16
N ILE A 5 -22.03 13.88 20.43
CA ILE A 5 -20.77 13.83 21.19
C ILE A 5 -19.86 12.71 20.66
N TYR A 6 -20.41 11.54 20.31
CA TYR A 6 -19.66 10.42 19.75
C TYR A 6 -19.04 10.79 18.40
N ASN A 7 -19.84 11.32 17.46
CA ASN A 7 -19.35 11.80 16.17
C ASN A 7 -18.29 12.91 16.34
N PHE A 8 -18.48 13.85 17.28
CA PHE A 8 -17.50 14.88 17.59
C PHE A 8 -16.17 14.31 18.10
N THR A 9 -16.23 13.24 18.91
CA THR A 9 -15.03 12.58 19.46
C THR A 9 -14.28 11.81 18.37
N LEU A 10 -15.02 11.16 17.46
CA LEU A 10 -14.47 10.41 16.33
C LEU A 10 -13.66 11.29 15.37
N HIS A 11 -14.13 12.51 15.10
CA HIS A 11 -13.46 13.48 14.21
C HIS A 11 -12.10 13.98 14.75
N MET A 12 -11.82 13.80 16.04
CA MET A 12 -10.52 14.12 16.65
C MET A 12 -9.50 12.98 16.52
N LEU A 13 -9.92 11.80 16.06
CA LEU A 13 -9.05 10.65 15.88
C LEU A 13 -8.46 10.63 14.47
N ILE A 14 -7.26 10.07 14.38
CA ILE A 14 -6.67 9.63 13.12
C ILE A 14 -6.57 8.12 13.19
N GLN A 15 -7.27 7.45 12.28
CA GLN A 15 -7.27 6.01 12.18
C GLN A 15 -6.27 5.58 11.11
N THR A 16 -5.49 4.53 11.44
CA THR A 16 -4.58 3.88 10.50
C THR A 16 -5.12 2.52 10.13
N VAL A 17 -5.13 2.20 8.83
CA VAL A 17 -5.36 0.85 8.31
C VAL A 17 -4.16 0.47 7.46
N ALA A 18 -3.66 -0.76 7.62
CA ALA A 18 -2.47 -1.19 6.90
C ALA A 18 -2.46 -2.67 6.56
N LEU A 19 -1.83 -3.00 5.44
CA LEU A 19 -1.26 -4.31 5.15
C LEU A 19 0.25 -4.17 5.16
N ARG A 20 0.92 -5.05 5.92
CA ARG A 20 2.39 -5.02 6.06
C ARG A 20 2.99 -6.30 5.55
N ASP A 21 4.05 -6.15 4.76
CA ASP A 21 4.86 -7.23 4.21
C ASP A 21 4.05 -8.35 3.53
N VAL A 22 3.07 -7.96 2.70
CA VAL A 22 2.31 -8.87 1.84
C VAL A 22 3.28 -9.53 0.85
N LYS A 23 3.42 -10.85 0.95
CA LYS A 23 4.30 -11.65 0.10
C LYS A 23 3.74 -11.75 -1.31
N CYS A 24 4.52 -11.33 -2.29
CA CYS A 24 4.15 -11.38 -3.70
C CYS A 24 5.31 -11.97 -4.51
N PHE A 25 5.02 -12.92 -5.39
CA PHE A 25 5.96 -13.34 -6.42
C PHE A 25 5.66 -12.57 -7.71
N ALA A 26 6.66 -11.93 -8.30
CA ALA A 26 6.49 -11.13 -9.51
C ALA A 26 7.77 -11.05 -10.31
N TYR A 27 7.67 -10.45 -11.49
CA TYR A 27 8.73 -10.40 -12.51
C TYR A 27 9.31 -9.00 -12.67
N HIS A 28 9.18 -8.12 -11.67
CA HIS A 28 9.73 -6.76 -11.76
C HIS A 28 11.26 -6.75 -11.71
N GLY A 29 11.85 -5.90 -12.54
CA GLY A 29 13.30 -5.76 -12.62
C GLY A 29 13.74 -5.06 -13.88
N PHE A 30 14.89 -4.41 -13.80
CA PHE A 30 15.47 -3.68 -14.92
C PHE A 30 16.10 -4.65 -15.92
N TYR A 31 16.70 -5.74 -15.44
CA TYR A 31 17.37 -6.72 -16.27
C TYR A 31 16.38 -7.74 -16.84
N ALA A 32 16.61 -8.19 -18.07
CA ALA A 32 15.73 -9.14 -18.75
C ALA A 32 15.62 -10.47 -18.00
N GLU A 33 16.71 -10.92 -17.38
CA GLU A 33 16.78 -12.13 -16.58
C GLU A 33 15.81 -12.08 -15.38
N GLU A 34 15.66 -10.91 -14.75
CA GLU A 34 14.74 -10.72 -13.63
C GLU A 34 13.28 -10.87 -14.07
N GLN A 35 12.97 -10.42 -15.29
CA GLN A 35 11.63 -10.52 -15.88
C GLN A 35 11.28 -11.93 -16.35
N VAL A 36 12.25 -12.84 -16.41
CA VAL A 36 12.06 -14.26 -16.73
C VAL A 36 12.02 -15.11 -15.47
N LEU A 37 12.99 -14.94 -14.56
CA LEU A 37 13.12 -15.75 -13.37
C LEU A 37 12.12 -15.36 -12.28
N GLY A 38 11.82 -14.07 -12.16
CA GLY A 38 11.02 -13.53 -11.07
C GLY A 38 11.69 -13.64 -9.71
N THR A 39 11.13 -12.97 -8.71
CA THR A 39 11.57 -13.08 -7.31
C THR A 39 10.43 -12.75 -6.35
N GLN A 40 10.72 -12.88 -5.05
CA GLN A 40 9.82 -12.53 -3.97
C GLN A 40 9.96 -11.05 -3.59
N PHE A 41 8.81 -10.43 -3.40
CA PHE A 41 8.65 -9.06 -2.93
C PHE A 41 7.81 -9.04 -1.66
N LEU A 42 8.03 -8.04 -0.82
CA LEU A 42 7.16 -7.71 0.30
C LEU A 42 6.58 -6.33 0.06
N VAL A 43 5.24 -6.25 -0.04
CA VAL A 43 4.53 -5.00 -0.29
C VAL A 43 3.79 -4.57 0.96
N SER A 44 3.87 -3.29 1.29
CA SER A 44 3.11 -2.69 2.39
C SER A 44 2.33 -1.47 1.90
N ILE A 45 1.09 -1.36 2.34
CA ILE A 45 0.26 -0.16 2.18
C ILE A 45 -0.25 0.22 3.56
N GLU A 46 0.02 1.45 3.98
CA GLU A 46 -0.51 2.07 5.19
C GLU A 46 -1.27 3.34 4.79
N VAL A 47 -2.46 3.53 5.34
CA VAL A 47 -3.27 4.72 5.08
C VAL A 47 -3.79 5.32 6.38
N LYS A 48 -3.93 6.64 6.40
CA LYS A 48 -4.47 7.38 7.54
C LYS A 48 -5.64 8.24 7.10
N PHE A 49 -6.70 8.25 7.90
CA PHE A 49 -7.90 9.04 7.66
C PHE A 49 -8.57 9.43 8.97
N ARG A 50 -9.49 10.38 8.91
CA ARG A 50 -10.41 10.66 10.01
C ARG A 50 -11.62 9.73 9.87
N PRO A 51 -11.88 8.84 10.85
CA PRO A 51 -13.11 8.07 10.82
C PRO A 51 -14.30 9.00 11.04
N GLU A 52 -15.36 8.80 10.27
CA GLU A 52 -16.61 9.57 10.34
C GLU A 52 -17.80 8.61 10.29
N GLY A 53 -18.85 8.86 11.08
CA GLY A 53 -20.06 8.04 11.05
C GLY A 53 -19.89 6.68 11.76
N ASP A 54 -20.60 5.68 11.25
CA ASP A 54 -20.59 4.32 11.80
C ASP A 54 -19.36 3.54 11.29
N THR A 55 -18.39 3.32 12.19
CA THR A 55 -17.12 2.67 11.85
C THR A 55 -17.25 1.17 11.57
N GLU A 56 -18.40 0.55 11.88
CA GLU A 56 -18.69 -0.83 11.49
C GLU A 56 -19.21 -0.95 10.05
N ASN A 57 -19.52 0.17 9.40
CA ASN A 57 -19.85 0.21 7.98
C ASN A 57 -18.59 0.39 7.13
N LEU A 58 -18.33 -0.57 6.22
CA LEU A 58 -17.20 -0.53 5.28
C LEU A 58 -17.20 0.71 4.36
N GLN A 59 -18.31 1.44 4.24
CA GLN A 59 -18.38 2.72 3.51
C GLN A 59 -17.72 3.89 4.26
N HIS A 60 -17.50 3.75 5.58
CA HIS A 60 -16.95 4.78 6.46
C HIS A 60 -15.53 4.45 6.95
N THR A 61 -14.93 3.38 6.42
CA THR A 61 -13.58 2.93 6.75
C THR A 61 -12.86 2.45 5.49
N VAL A 62 -11.59 2.10 5.63
CA VAL A 62 -10.80 1.48 4.57
C VAL A 62 -10.93 -0.03 4.69
N ASN A 63 -11.54 -0.67 3.70
CA ASN A 63 -11.50 -2.12 3.58
C ASN A 63 -10.11 -2.58 3.12
N TYR A 64 -9.35 -3.23 4.01
CA TYR A 64 -8.01 -3.74 3.69
C TYR A 64 -8.01 -4.80 2.58
N GLU A 65 -9.13 -5.48 2.31
CA GLU A 65 -9.22 -6.42 1.18
C GLU A 65 -9.09 -5.70 -0.17
N VAL A 66 -9.56 -4.45 -0.25
CA VAL A 66 -9.36 -3.60 -1.43
C VAL A 66 -7.88 -3.24 -1.57
N LEU A 67 -7.19 -2.92 -0.46
CA LEU A 67 -5.74 -2.69 -0.48
C LEU A 67 -5.00 -3.94 -0.98
N ASN A 68 -5.35 -5.12 -0.48
CA ASN A 68 -4.74 -6.37 -0.95
C ASN A 68 -5.01 -6.59 -2.45
N THR A 69 -6.23 -6.31 -2.91
CA THR A 69 -6.59 -6.43 -4.34
C THR A 69 -5.72 -5.52 -5.20
N ILE A 70 -5.54 -4.26 -4.80
CA ILE A 70 -4.63 -3.30 -5.47
C ILE A 70 -3.20 -3.84 -5.51
N ILE A 71 -2.70 -4.41 -4.40
CA ILE A 71 -1.37 -5.04 -4.35
C ILE A 71 -1.29 -6.18 -5.37
N GLN A 72 -2.20 -7.15 -5.29
CA GLN A 72 -2.17 -8.35 -6.14
C GLN A 72 -2.28 -7.99 -7.63
N ASP A 73 -3.14 -7.05 -7.99
CA ASP A 73 -3.34 -6.68 -9.39
C ASP A 73 -2.20 -5.85 -9.96
N THR A 74 -1.56 -5.02 -9.14
CA THR A 74 -0.39 -4.25 -9.58
C THR A 74 0.85 -5.15 -9.71
N MET A 75 1.05 -6.10 -8.79
CA MET A 75 2.18 -7.04 -8.83
C MET A 75 2.12 -8.03 -10.01
N LYS A 76 0.95 -8.24 -10.62
CA LYS A 76 0.81 -9.03 -11.87
C LYS A 76 1.34 -8.31 -13.11
N ARG A 77 1.47 -6.98 -13.07
CA ARG A 77 1.89 -6.17 -14.22
C ARG A 77 3.38 -5.89 -14.11
N THR A 78 4.19 -6.65 -14.86
CA THR A 78 5.64 -6.47 -14.86
C THR A 78 6.03 -5.04 -15.18
N GLN A 79 6.95 -4.49 -14.39
CA GLN A 79 7.52 -3.14 -14.53
C GLN A 79 9.03 -3.23 -14.38
N GLN A 80 9.75 -2.31 -15.01
CA GLN A 80 11.22 -2.24 -14.90
C GLN A 80 11.67 -1.72 -13.53
N LEU A 81 10.97 -0.71 -13.02
CA LEU A 81 11.32 0.01 -11.80
C LEU A 81 10.29 -0.23 -10.70
N LEU A 82 10.76 -0.37 -9.47
CA LEU A 82 9.89 -0.54 -8.31
C LEU A 82 9.15 0.76 -7.98
N GLU A 83 9.76 1.90 -8.29
CA GLU A 83 9.19 3.24 -8.20
C GLU A 83 7.87 3.33 -8.98
N THR A 84 7.83 2.78 -10.19
CA THR A 84 6.60 2.72 -11.01
C THR A 84 5.54 1.85 -10.34
N VAL A 85 5.93 0.69 -9.79
CA VAL A 85 5.02 -0.22 -9.09
C VAL A 85 4.37 0.46 -7.89
N VAL A 86 5.19 1.12 -7.05
CA VAL A 86 4.73 1.84 -5.86
C VAL A 86 3.83 3.02 -6.25
N HIS A 87 4.21 3.79 -7.27
CA HIS A 87 3.41 4.90 -7.78
C HIS A 87 2.03 4.44 -8.27
N ASP A 88 1.98 3.37 -9.08
CA ASP A 88 0.73 2.82 -9.60
C ASP A 88 -0.21 2.35 -8.48
N MET A 89 0.34 1.71 -7.43
CA MET A 89 -0.43 1.32 -6.25
C MET A 89 -0.96 2.56 -5.52
N LEU A 90 -0.11 3.56 -5.30
CA LEU A 90 -0.48 4.80 -4.61
C LEU A 90 -1.64 5.53 -5.31
N GLU A 91 -1.58 5.67 -6.64
CA GLU A 91 -2.66 6.30 -7.40
C GLU A 91 -3.96 5.48 -7.36
N GLN A 92 -3.88 4.15 -7.43
CA GLN A 92 -5.07 3.29 -7.26
C GLN A 92 -5.69 3.43 -5.87
N VAL A 93 -4.89 3.54 -4.80
CA VAL A 93 -5.37 3.76 -3.43
C VAL A 93 -6.05 5.13 -3.31
N LYS A 94 -5.48 6.19 -3.88
CA LYS A 94 -6.10 7.53 -3.91
C LYS A 94 -7.46 7.52 -4.58
N VAL A 95 -7.57 6.83 -5.72
CA VAL A 95 -8.84 6.71 -6.45
C VAL A 95 -9.87 5.91 -5.66
N ALA A 96 -9.46 4.82 -5.01
CA ALA A 96 -10.34 3.99 -4.21
C ALA A 96 -10.84 4.69 -2.93
N PHE A 97 -10.00 5.54 -2.33
CA PHE A 97 -10.27 6.20 -1.05
C PHE A 97 -9.89 7.68 -1.10
N PRO A 98 -10.76 8.55 -1.67
CA PRO A 98 -10.44 9.96 -1.86
C PRO A 98 -10.41 10.78 -0.55
N PHE A 99 -10.87 10.21 0.57
CA PHE A 99 -10.92 10.87 1.88
C PHE A 99 -9.66 10.67 2.74
N LEU A 100 -8.65 9.96 2.21
CA LEU A 100 -7.41 9.69 2.95
C LEU A 100 -6.61 10.97 3.17
N LEU A 101 -6.03 11.08 4.37
CA LEU A 101 -5.12 12.17 4.74
C LEU A 101 -3.67 11.85 4.38
N ASN A 102 -3.30 10.58 4.46
CA ASN A 102 -1.95 10.11 4.20
C ASN A 102 -1.98 8.69 3.65
N ILE A 103 -1.08 8.41 2.72
CA ILE A 103 -0.88 7.12 2.07
C ILE A 103 0.61 6.84 2.03
N ILE A 104 1.03 5.70 2.55
CA ILE A 104 2.40 5.20 2.47
C ILE A 104 2.33 3.87 1.74
N VAL A 105 3.03 3.77 0.60
CA VAL A 105 3.18 2.51 -0.14
C VAL A 105 4.65 2.19 -0.23
N GLY A 106 5.02 0.96 0.13
CA GLY A 106 6.39 0.49 0.10
C GLY A 106 6.52 -0.91 -0.48
N ILE A 107 7.62 -1.16 -1.18
CA ILE A 107 7.96 -2.47 -1.73
C ILE A 107 9.41 -2.81 -1.42
N LYS A 108 9.62 -4.03 -0.92
CA LYS A 108 10.95 -4.62 -0.71
C LYS A 108 11.18 -5.70 -1.76
N LYS A 109 12.35 -5.69 -2.39
CA LYS A 109 12.81 -6.80 -3.25
C LYS A 109 13.75 -7.66 -2.42
N LEU A 110 13.39 -8.91 -2.19
CA LEU A 110 14.19 -9.82 -1.38
C LEU A 110 15.38 -10.32 -2.19
N HIS A 111 16.56 -10.34 -1.57
CA HIS A 111 17.81 -10.85 -2.15
C HIS A 111 18.10 -10.30 -3.56
N PRO A 112 18.14 -8.96 -3.74
CA PRO A 112 18.38 -8.37 -5.06
C PRO A 112 19.77 -8.77 -5.59
N PRO A 113 19.92 -9.00 -6.90
CA PRO A 113 21.20 -9.41 -7.49
C PRO A 113 22.18 -8.24 -7.49
N MET A 114 23.08 -8.19 -6.52
CA MET A 114 24.14 -7.18 -6.45
C MET A 114 25.37 -7.68 -5.68
N PRO A 115 26.54 -7.04 -5.83
CA PRO A 115 27.69 -7.33 -4.97
C PRO A 115 27.41 -7.03 -3.49
N GLY A 116 27.84 -7.93 -2.61
CA GLY A 116 27.60 -7.83 -1.16
C GLY A 116 26.32 -8.54 -0.72
N GLN A 117 26.29 -8.98 0.54
CA GLN A 117 25.12 -9.66 1.11
C GLN A 117 24.23 -8.64 1.82
N ILE A 118 23.00 -8.48 1.32
CA ILE A 118 21.93 -7.70 1.95
C ILE A 118 20.62 -8.50 1.96
N ASP A 119 19.72 -8.18 2.88
CA ASP A 119 18.43 -8.86 2.97
C ASP A 119 17.47 -8.41 1.87
N HIS A 120 17.36 -7.10 1.64
CA HIS A 120 16.46 -6.54 0.65
C HIS A 120 16.85 -5.12 0.25
N SER A 121 16.45 -4.71 -0.96
CA SER A 121 16.31 -3.30 -1.31
C SER A 121 14.87 -2.82 -1.01
N PHE A 122 14.67 -1.52 -0.86
CA PHE A 122 13.38 -0.94 -0.48
C PHE A 122 13.11 0.38 -1.22
N VAL A 123 11.87 0.54 -1.69
CA VAL A 123 11.34 1.78 -2.28
C VAL A 123 10.02 2.11 -1.60
N GLN A 124 9.82 3.39 -1.25
CA GLN A 124 8.60 3.87 -0.63
C GLN A 124 8.21 5.24 -1.19
N LEU A 125 6.91 5.44 -1.39
CA LEU A 125 6.31 6.75 -1.62
C LEU A 125 5.35 7.08 -0.48
N GLU A 126 5.31 8.36 -0.13
CA GLU A 126 4.37 8.92 0.83
C GLU A 126 3.62 10.08 0.17
N TYR A 127 2.30 10.05 0.29
CA TYR A 127 1.41 11.12 -0.11
C TYR A 127 0.68 11.65 1.12
N THR A 128 0.56 12.98 1.19
CA THR A 128 -0.23 13.68 2.23
C THR A 128 -1.13 14.69 1.52
N ALA A 129 -2.42 14.66 1.86
CA ALA A 129 -3.46 15.50 1.27
C ALA A 129 -3.45 16.94 1.83
#